data_AF-A0A7J8MLC1-F1
#
_entry.id   AF-A0A7J8MLC1-F1
#
_cell.length_a   1.000
_cell.length_b   1.000
_cell.length_c   1.000
_cell.angle_alpha   90.00
_cell.angle_beta   90.00
_cell.angle_gamma   90.00
#
_symmetry.space_group_name_H-M   'P 1'
#
loop_
_entity.id
_entity.type
_entity.pdbx_description
1 polymer ?
#
loop_
_entity_poly.entity_id
_entity_poly.type
_entity_poly.pdbx_seq_one_letter_code
_entity_poly.pdbx_strand_id
1 'polypeptide(L)'
;MRILLCNCNSPPSLSLTPPQKPPPSLFPIAAVWTKKTLINALSGALSLTLLVSSPSPALSSDSPPFQPPRPPQLSTPLPDRCNEEEEEQLQNKVVLKPEFVTNEEIVQEAWQIVNDSFLDTGRHRWSPQSWEQKKEDILGTSIQTRSKAHELIKRMLASLGDPYTRFLSPAEFSKMARYDITGIGINIREVPDDTGSVKLKVQGLILDGPAHTAGVRQGDEVLAVNGEDVVGKSAFEVSSLLQGPNETFVTIKIRHGNCGPTQSLEIQRQLVARSPVFYRLEQVSNSPSSVGYMRLKEFNALARKDLVIAMKRLQDMGASYFILDLRDNLGGLVQAGIEIAKLFLNKGETVCHSLRF
;
A
#
# COMPACT_ATOMS: atom_id res chain seq x y z
N MET A 1 3.87 -30.15 0.77
CA MET A 1 3.58 -29.15 -0.28
C MET A 1 4.83 -29.03 -1.14
N ARG A 2 4.78 -29.31 -2.44
CA ARG A 2 5.92 -29.13 -3.37
C ARG A 2 5.57 -27.97 -4.29
N ILE A 3 6.40 -26.94 -4.29
CA ILE A 3 6.25 -25.74 -5.12
C ILE A 3 7.34 -25.79 -6.19
N LEU A 4 6.95 -25.60 -7.45
CA LEU A 4 7.86 -25.47 -8.57
C LEU A 4 7.98 -23.99 -8.92
N LEU A 5 9.15 -23.42 -8.67
CA LEU A 5 9.52 -22.08 -9.11
C LEU A 5 10.21 -22.22 -10.48
N CYS A 6 9.51 -21.90 -11.56
CA CYS A 6 10.10 -21.90 -12.90
C CYS A 6 10.68 -20.52 -13.21
N ASN A 7 12.01 -20.46 -13.32
CA ASN A 7 12.73 -19.34 -13.91
C ASN A 7 13.42 -19.85 -15.19
N CYS A 8 13.01 -19.36 -16.36
CA CYS A 8 13.63 -19.68 -17.63
C CYS A 8 14.10 -18.40 -18.29
N ASN A 9 15.40 -18.10 -18.17
CA ASN A 9 16.10 -17.18 -19.04
C ASN A 9 17.36 -17.90 -19.55
N SER A 10 17.26 -18.58 -20.68
CA SER A 10 18.39 -18.96 -21.55
C SER A 10 17.85 -19.34 -22.94
N PRO A 11 18.39 -18.78 -24.04
CA PRO A 11 17.94 -19.10 -25.40
C PRO A 11 18.53 -20.43 -25.91
N PRO A 12 17.95 -21.05 -26.97
CA PRO A 12 18.37 -22.38 -27.41
C PRO A 12 19.57 -22.30 -28.37
N SER A 13 20.61 -23.09 -28.11
CA SER A 13 21.63 -23.43 -29.10
C SER A 13 21.40 -24.85 -29.62
N LEU A 14 21.13 -24.98 -30.91
CA LEU A 14 21.05 -26.24 -31.64
C LEU A 14 22.45 -26.84 -31.84
N SER A 15 22.65 -28.10 -31.44
CA SER A 15 23.70 -28.95 -32.03
C SER A 15 23.25 -30.42 -32.04
N LEU A 16 23.28 -31.01 -33.23
CA LEU A 16 22.93 -32.39 -33.55
C LEU A 16 24.13 -33.33 -33.32
N THR A 17 23.97 -34.40 -32.53
CA THR A 17 24.72 -35.67 -32.64
C THR A 17 23.95 -36.82 -31.94
N PRO A 18 23.86 -38.04 -32.53
CA PRO A 18 23.28 -39.22 -31.89
C PRO A 18 24.39 -40.27 -31.52
N PRO A 19 24.08 -41.47 -31.01
CA PRO A 19 23.86 -41.80 -29.60
C PRO A 19 24.90 -42.80 -29.04
N GLN A 20 25.03 -42.89 -27.71
CA GLN A 20 25.70 -44.03 -27.05
C GLN A 20 24.92 -44.53 -25.81
N LYS A 21 24.74 -45.86 -25.73
CA LYS A 21 24.37 -46.73 -24.59
C LYS A 21 25.67 -47.48 -24.19
N PRO A 22 25.85 -48.25 -23.08
CA PRO A 22 25.02 -48.66 -21.91
C PRO A 22 25.82 -48.39 -20.56
N PRO A 23 25.64 -49.03 -19.35
CA PRO A 23 24.94 -50.27 -18.97
C PRO A 23 24.04 -50.23 -17.70
N PRO A 24 23.30 -51.32 -17.41
CA PRO A 24 22.39 -51.38 -16.28
C PRO A 24 23.11 -51.89 -15.03
N SER A 25 22.70 -51.41 -13.86
CA SER A 25 22.99 -52.06 -12.58
C SER A 25 21.72 -52.28 -11.77
N LEU A 26 21.73 -53.42 -11.10
CA LEU A 26 20.63 -54.19 -10.55
C LEU A 26 20.49 -53.91 -9.03
N PHE A 27 19.25 -53.63 -8.60
CA PHE A 27 18.57 -54.15 -7.37
C PHE A 27 19.14 -53.84 -5.95
N PRO A 28 18.40 -54.07 -4.82
CA PRO A 28 16.94 -54.18 -4.60
C PRO A 28 16.40 -53.58 -3.24
N ILE A 29 15.10 -53.82 -2.98
CA ILE A 29 14.38 -54.01 -1.68
C ILE A 29 13.74 -52.81 -0.94
N ALA A 30 12.41 -52.73 -1.12
CA ALA A 30 11.29 -52.78 -0.15
C ALA A 30 11.12 -51.80 1.04
N ALA A 31 9.82 -51.68 1.38
CA ALA A 31 9.18 -51.30 2.64
C ALA A 31 9.10 -49.79 2.97
N VAL A 32 8.04 -49.24 3.58
CA VAL A 32 6.71 -49.71 4.00
C VAL A 32 5.86 -48.44 4.21
N TRP A 33 4.57 -48.53 3.91
CA TRP A 33 3.57 -47.50 4.14
C TRP A 33 3.20 -47.47 5.64
N THR A 34 3.19 -46.30 6.28
CA THR A 34 2.47 -46.14 7.56
C THR A 34 1.61 -44.88 7.57
N LYS A 35 0.29 -45.10 7.51
CA LYS A 35 -0.75 -44.19 8.00
C LYS A 35 -0.69 -44.17 9.52
N LYS A 36 -0.84 -43.00 10.15
CA LYS A 36 -1.07 -42.89 11.59
C LYS A 36 -2.46 -42.29 11.84
N THR A 37 -3.40 -43.16 12.14
CA THR A 37 -4.68 -42.88 12.79
C THR A 37 -4.48 -42.76 14.30
N LEU A 38 -5.20 -41.84 14.94
CA LEU A 38 -5.34 -41.78 16.39
C LEU A 38 -6.83 -41.68 16.70
N ILE A 39 -7.39 -42.78 17.19
CA ILE A 39 -8.70 -42.91 17.80
C ILE A 39 -8.45 -42.91 19.31
N ASN A 40 -9.20 -42.11 20.06
CA ASN A 40 -9.55 -42.45 21.44
C ASN A 40 -11.03 -42.13 21.64
N ALA A 41 -11.79 -43.20 21.87
CA ALA A 41 -13.18 -43.18 22.28
C ALA A 41 -13.25 -43.43 23.79
N LEU A 42 -14.12 -42.71 24.48
CA LEU A 42 -14.63 -43.06 25.81
C LEU A 42 -16.11 -42.71 25.81
N SER A 43 -16.94 -43.76 25.74
CA SER A 43 -18.38 -43.71 25.89
C SER A 43 -18.75 -43.92 27.35
N GLY A 44 -19.75 -43.17 27.80
CA GLY A 44 -20.53 -43.41 29.01
C GLY A 44 -21.89 -42.75 28.83
N ALA A 45 -22.88 -43.55 28.44
CA ALA A 45 -24.31 -43.20 28.31
C ALA A 45 -24.97 -43.23 29.71
N LEU A 46 -26.23 -42.88 30.03
CA LEU A 46 -27.47 -42.42 29.37
C LEU A 46 -28.41 -42.14 30.57
N SER A 47 -29.27 -41.11 30.56
CA SER A 47 -30.62 -41.17 31.17
C SER A 47 -31.39 -39.84 31.00
N LEU A 48 -32.54 -39.94 30.34
CA LEU A 48 -33.60 -38.93 30.25
C LEU A 48 -34.37 -38.85 31.57
N THR A 49 -34.82 -37.65 31.96
CA THR A 49 -36.16 -37.48 32.55
C THR A 49 -36.67 -36.06 32.30
N LEU A 50 -37.82 -35.99 31.64
CA LEU A 50 -38.68 -34.83 31.47
C LEU A 50 -39.45 -34.57 32.78
N LEU A 51 -39.56 -33.32 33.21
CA LEU A 51 -40.70 -32.86 34.00
C LEU A 51 -41.08 -31.44 33.58
N VAL A 52 -42.37 -31.31 33.27
CA VAL A 52 -43.11 -30.12 32.86
C VAL A 52 -43.69 -29.48 34.12
N SER A 53 -43.58 -28.15 34.27
CA SER A 53 -44.60 -27.33 34.91
C SER A 53 -44.41 -25.83 34.62
N SER A 54 -45.53 -25.20 34.23
CA SER A 54 -45.75 -23.76 34.01
C SER A 54 -46.52 -23.17 35.23
N PRO A 55 -47.08 -21.92 35.20
CA PRO A 55 -46.42 -20.64 35.49
C PRO A 55 -47.14 -19.79 36.59
N SER A 56 -46.65 -18.55 36.82
CA SER A 56 -47.31 -17.34 37.43
C SER A 56 -46.78 -16.88 38.82
N PRO A 57 -47.08 -15.64 39.30
CA PRO A 57 -46.56 -14.35 38.81
C PRO A 57 -46.10 -13.35 39.92
N ALA A 58 -45.51 -12.22 39.48
CA ALA A 58 -45.51 -10.84 40.04
C ALA A 58 -44.84 -10.47 41.39
N LEU A 59 -43.90 -9.50 41.32
CA LEU A 59 -43.54 -8.41 42.28
C LEU A 59 -42.49 -7.52 41.55
N SER A 60 -42.83 -6.36 40.95
CA SER A 60 -42.96 -4.98 41.48
C SER A 60 -41.67 -4.27 41.92
N SER A 61 -41.37 -3.14 41.24
CA SER A 61 -40.64 -1.88 41.59
C SER A 61 -39.28 -1.98 42.33
N ASP A 62 -38.29 -1.09 42.20
CA ASP A 62 -38.22 0.31 41.83
C ASP A 62 -36.82 0.63 41.28
N SER A 63 -36.74 1.58 40.35
CA SER A 63 -35.50 2.29 39.97
C SER A 63 -35.58 3.72 40.50
N PRO A 64 -34.56 4.27 41.18
CA PRO A 64 -34.56 5.68 41.57
C PRO A 64 -34.11 6.60 40.40
N PRO A 65 -34.56 7.88 40.39
CA PRO A 65 -34.57 8.72 39.21
C PRO A 65 -33.28 9.53 38.98
N PHE A 66 -32.99 9.79 37.70
CA PHE A 66 -32.03 10.80 37.25
C PHE A 66 -32.50 12.22 37.61
N GLN A 67 -31.67 12.99 38.31
CA GLN A 67 -31.80 14.45 38.43
C GLN A 67 -30.76 15.17 37.54
N PRO A 68 -31.12 16.27 36.86
CA PRO A 68 -30.18 17.10 36.12
C PRO A 68 -29.39 18.05 37.05
N PRO A 69 -28.11 18.34 36.77
CA PRO A 69 -27.32 19.24 37.61
C PRO A 69 -27.69 20.72 37.37
N ARG A 70 -27.89 21.45 38.47
CA ARG A 70 -28.10 22.91 38.54
C ARG A 70 -26.74 23.64 38.55
N PRO A 71 -26.59 24.81 37.90
CA PRO A 71 -25.30 25.51 37.83
C PRO A 71 -24.97 26.24 39.15
N PRO A 72 -23.69 26.28 39.58
CA PRO A 72 -23.29 27.11 40.71
C PRO A 72 -23.04 28.57 40.28
N GLN A 73 -23.53 29.50 41.11
CA GLN A 73 -23.31 30.93 40.99
C GLN A 73 -22.01 31.41 41.63
N LEU A 74 -21.64 32.59 41.15
CA LEU A 74 -20.50 33.47 41.42
C LEU A 74 -20.36 33.88 42.90
N SER A 75 -19.16 33.77 43.46
CA SER A 75 -18.73 34.53 44.65
C SER A 75 -17.23 34.82 44.59
N THR A 76 -16.89 36.11 44.64
CA THR A 76 -15.53 36.68 44.73
C THR A 76 -15.20 37.07 46.20
N PRO A 77 -14.04 37.65 46.56
CA PRO A 77 -12.91 36.91 47.16
C PRO A 77 -12.38 37.54 48.47
N LEU A 78 -11.58 36.81 49.26
CA LEU A 78 -10.66 37.34 50.30
C LEU A 78 -9.47 36.36 50.49
N PRO A 79 -8.30 36.81 50.99
CA PRO A 79 -7.03 36.56 50.33
C PRO A 79 -6.00 35.81 51.22
N ASP A 80 -4.79 35.70 50.67
CA ASP A 80 -3.52 35.45 51.36
C ASP A 80 -3.17 34.02 51.76
N ARG A 81 -2.45 33.32 50.86
CA ARG A 81 -1.02 33.03 51.02
C ARG A 81 -0.52 32.17 49.86
N CYS A 82 0.27 32.76 48.99
CA CYS A 82 1.05 32.04 47.99
C CYS A 82 2.23 31.36 48.69
N ASN A 83 2.33 30.04 48.57
CA ASN A 83 3.62 29.36 48.73
C ASN A 83 4.43 29.63 47.45
N GLU A 84 5.51 30.37 47.63
CA GLU A 84 6.69 30.33 46.78
C GLU A 84 7.18 28.88 46.76
N GLU A 85 7.28 28.27 45.57
CA GLU A 85 7.98 27.02 45.22
C GLU A 85 7.20 26.20 44.17
N GLU A 86 6.83 26.81 43.02
CA GLU A 86 6.45 26.02 41.82
C GLU A 86 6.49 26.84 40.52
N GLU A 87 7.33 27.89 40.45
CA GLU A 87 7.40 28.79 39.29
C GLU A 87 8.75 28.75 38.54
N GLU A 88 9.40 27.59 38.48
CA GLU A 88 10.64 27.42 37.69
C GLU A 88 10.62 26.23 36.72
N GLN A 89 9.44 25.73 36.32
CA GLN A 89 9.33 24.68 35.30
C GLN A 89 8.31 24.94 34.19
N LEU A 90 7.78 26.17 34.07
CA LEU A 90 6.85 26.52 32.98
C LEU A 90 7.33 27.69 32.10
N GLN A 91 8.64 27.83 31.92
CA GLN A 91 9.19 28.84 31.01
C GLN A 91 10.35 28.34 30.13
N ASN A 92 10.36 27.05 29.81
CA ASN A 92 11.14 26.51 28.69
C ASN A 92 10.23 25.80 27.68
N LYS A 93 9.14 26.46 27.30
CA LYS A 93 8.55 26.20 25.98
C LYS A 93 9.46 26.89 24.98
N VAL A 94 10.45 26.15 24.47
CA VAL A 94 11.27 26.56 23.33
C VAL A 94 10.29 26.90 22.22
N VAL A 95 10.05 28.20 22.05
CA VAL A 95 9.49 28.73 20.81
C VAL A 95 10.57 28.42 19.79
N LEU A 96 10.43 27.29 19.10
CA LEU A 96 11.25 26.98 17.93
C LEU A 96 11.01 28.12 16.94
N LYS A 97 11.93 29.10 16.96
CA LYS A 97 12.09 30.01 15.82
C LYS A 97 12.21 29.11 14.60
N PRO A 98 11.58 29.41 13.46
CA PRO A 98 11.85 28.67 12.24
C PRO A 98 13.35 28.77 12.00
N GLU A 99 14.08 27.65 12.16
CA GLU A 99 15.48 27.59 11.78
C GLU A 99 15.52 27.93 10.30
N PHE A 100 16.09 29.09 9.98
CA PHE A 100 16.33 29.45 8.60
C PHE A 100 17.46 28.55 8.09
N VAL A 101 17.08 27.38 7.58
CA VAL A 101 18.03 26.44 6.99
C VAL A 101 18.68 27.11 5.78
N THR A 102 19.97 27.39 5.91
CA THR A 102 20.83 28.01 4.89
C THR A 102 20.96 27.11 3.66
N ASN A 103 21.52 27.63 2.57
CA ASN A 103 21.72 26.84 1.36
C ASN A 103 22.83 25.81 1.56
N GLU A 104 23.85 26.18 2.31
CA GLU A 104 24.99 25.36 2.71
C GLU A 104 24.55 24.19 3.59
N GLU A 105 23.69 24.45 4.59
CA GLU A 105 23.16 23.40 5.49
C GLU A 105 22.37 22.33 4.72
N ILE A 106 21.54 22.69 3.74
CA ILE A 106 20.80 21.68 2.95
C ILE A 106 21.75 20.81 2.14
N VAL A 107 22.80 21.40 1.57
CA VAL A 107 23.81 20.64 0.81
C VAL A 107 24.57 19.69 1.74
N GLN A 108 24.94 20.17 2.92
CA GLN A 108 25.64 19.38 3.93
C GLN A 108 24.76 18.23 4.45
N GLU A 109 23.48 18.48 4.73
CA GLU A 109 22.52 17.47 5.15
C GLU A 109 22.35 16.39 4.06
N ALA A 110 22.14 16.80 2.80
CA ALA A 110 22.03 15.87 1.69
C ALA A 110 23.30 15.02 1.50
N TRP A 111 24.48 15.61 1.70
CA TRP A 111 25.75 14.90 1.66
C TRP A 111 25.86 13.88 2.81
N GLN A 112 25.48 14.28 4.02
CA GLN A 112 25.56 13.45 5.24
C GLN A 112 24.68 12.22 5.12
N ILE A 113 23.45 12.39 4.63
CA ILE A 113 22.52 11.27 4.39
C ILE A 113 23.18 10.23 3.49
N VAL A 114 23.76 10.64 2.35
CA VAL A 114 24.44 9.72 1.44
C VAL A 114 25.68 9.11 2.10
N ASN A 115 26.46 9.89 2.85
CA ASN A 115 27.64 9.37 3.53
C ASN A 115 27.30 8.22 4.49
N ASP A 116 26.16 8.33 5.18
CA ASP A 116 25.77 7.39 6.23
C ASP A 116 24.96 6.20 5.70
N SER A 117 24.19 6.38 4.61
CA SER A 117 23.25 5.37 4.11
C SER A 117 23.57 4.80 2.72
N PHE A 118 24.50 5.39 1.97
CA PHE A 118 24.75 4.96 0.59
C PHE A 118 25.31 3.55 0.53
N LEU A 119 24.65 2.71 -0.26
CA LEU A 119 25.09 1.35 -0.49
C LEU A 119 25.87 1.26 -1.80
N ASP A 120 27.19 1.16 -1.68
CA ASP A 120 28.03 0.85 -2.83
C ASP A 120 27.84 -0.62 -3.26
N THR A 121 27.53 -0.80 -4.54
CA THR A 121 27.41 -2.11 -5.18
C THR A 121 28.69 -2.54 -5.90
N GLY A 122 29.80 -1.82 -5.70
CA GLY A 122 31.13 -2.13 -6.21
C GLY A 122 31.32 -1.86 -7.70
N ARG A 123 30.37 -1.15 -8.33
CA ARG A 123 30.40 -0.84 -9.78
C ARG A 123 30.81 0.60 -10.10
N HIS A 124 31.04 1.44 -9.09
CA HIS A 124 31.19 2.89 -9.26
C HIS A 124 32.49 3.42 -8.62
N ARG A 125 32.93 4.61 -9.06
CA ARG A 125 34.11 5.32 -8.53
C ARG A 125 33.85 6.01 -7.18
N TRP A 126 32.95 5.46 -6.37
CA TRP A 126 32.63 6.03 -5.08
C TRP A 126 33.57 5.46 -4.02
N SER A 127 34.08 6.32 -3.17
CA SER A 127 34.78 5.97 -1.94
C SER A 127 34.49 7.05 -0.88
N PRO A 128 34.53 6.73 0.43
CA PRO A 128 34.33 7.73 1.48
C PRO A 128 35.24 8.95 1.32
N GLN A 129 36.50 8.72 0.91
CA GLN A 129 37.48 9.78 0.68
C GLN A 129 37.09 10.68 -0.52
N SER A 130 36.67 10.08 -1.63
CA SER A 130 36.20 10.84 -2.80
C SER A 130 34.90 11.59 -2.51
N TRP A 131 34.07 11.07 -1.60
CA TRP A 131 32.82 11.68 -1.18
C TRP A 131 33.07 12.89 -0.27
N GLU A 132 34.00 12.78 0.70
CA GLU A 132 34.42 13.92 1.52
C GLU A 132 35.03 15.03 0.67
N GLN A 133 35.91 14.68 -0.28
CA GLN A 133 36.47 15.65 -1.21
C GLN A 133 35.38 16.38 -2.00
N LYS A 134 34.31 15.68 -2.38
CA LYS A 134 33.18 16.28 -3.09
C LYS A 134 32.44 17.33 -2.26
N LYS A 135 32.31 17.11 -0.95
CA LYS A 135 31.72 18.08 -0.02
C LYS A 135 32.58 19.33 0.08
N GLU A 136 33.88 19.17 0.27
CA GLU A 136 34.81 20.32 0.34
C GLU A 136 34.78 21.14 -0.95
N ASP A 137 34.78 20.49 -2.12
CA ASP A 137 34.68 21.15 -3.43
C ASP A 137 33.39 22.00 -3.57
N ILE A 138 32.28 21.49 -3.03
CA ILE A 138 30.97 22.16 -3.14
C ILE A 138 30.84 23.29 -2.12
N LEU A 139 31.21 23.05 -0.86
CA LEU A 139 31.12 24.03 0.23
C LEU A 139 32.18 25.13 0.13
N GLY A 140 33.28 24.88 -0.59
CA GLY A 140 34.26 25.92 -0.96
C GLY A 140 33.71 26.97 -1.95
N THR A 141 32.52 26.74 -2.52
CA THR A 141 31.85 27.68 -3.43
C THR A 141 30.69 28.39 -2.72
N SER A 142 30.56 29.71 -2.88
CA SER A 142 29.42 30.45 -2.31
C SER A 142 28.07 30.03 -2.94
N ILE A 143 27.08 29.65 -2.11
CA ILE A 143 25.78 29.16 -2.56
C ILE A 143 24.70 30.23 -2.38
N GLN A 144 24.61 31.14 -3.35
CA GLN A 144 23.77 32.33 -3.25
C GLN A 144 22.25 32.07 -3.29
N THR A 145 21.79 30.98 -3.91
CA THR A 145 20.36 30.73 -4.11
C THR A 145 19.96 29.29 -3.79
N ARG A 146 18.71 29.10 -3.38
CA ARG A 146 18.13 27.76 -3.13
C ARG A 146 18.13 26.88 -4.39
N SER A 147 17.88 27.48 -5.56
CA SER A 147 17.97 26.77 -6.84
C SER A 147 19.38 26.26 -7.09
N LYS A 148 20.40 27.06 -6.78
CA LYS A 148 21.80 26.66 -6.91
C LYS A 148 22.16 25.51 -5.97
N ALA A 149 21.69 25.56 -4.73
CA ALA A 149 21.85 24.46 -3.77
C ALA A 149 21.28 23.15 -4.33
N HIS A 150 20.03 23.17 -4.81
CA HIS A 150 19.39 21.99 -5.41
C HIS A 150 20.16 21.45 -6.63
N GLU A 151 20.68 22.33 -7.49
CA GLU A 151 21.50 21.91 -8.63
C GLU A 151 22.81 21.24 -8.19
N LEU A 152 23.48 21.79 -7.17
CA LEU A 152 24.71 21.23 -6.62
C LEU A 152 24.47 19.85 -6.03
N ILE A 153 23.37 19.67 -5.28
CA ILE A 153 22.95 18.36 -4.77
C ILE A 153 22.70 17.39 -5.93
N LYS A 154 21.92 17.79 -6.94
CA LYS A 154 21.64 16.93 -8.11
C LYS A 154 22.93 16.49 -8.82
N ARG A 155 23.91 17.38 -8.99
CA ARG A 155 25.23 17.05 -9.58
C ARG A 155 26.07 16.16 -8.67
N MET A 156 26.04 16.41 -7.36
CA MET A 156 26.73 15.60 -6.35
C MET A 156 26.21 14.16 -6.38
N LEU A 157 24.89 13.97 -6.34
CA LEU A 157 24.27 12.64 -6.42
C LEU A 157 24.52 11.95 -7.77
N ALA A 158 24.49 12.69 -8.89
CA ALA A 158 24.79 12.13 -10.20
C ALA A 158 26.21 11.53 -10.30
N SER A 159 27.16 12.01 -9.48
CA SER A 159 28.53 11.47 -9.44
C SER A 159 28.63 10.06 -8.83
N LEU A 160 27.59 9.62 -8.10
CA LEU A 160 27.48 8.25 -7.59
C LEU A 160 27.29 7.23 -8.70
N GLY A 161 26.77 7.65 -9.87
CA GLY A 161 26.44 6.76 -10.99
C GLY A 161 25.25 5.83 -10.74
N ASP A 162 24.57 5.96 -9.60
CA ASP A 162 23.36 5.22 -9.29
C ASP A 162 22.12 5.98 -9.82
N PRO A 163 21.38 5.44 -10.81
CA PRO A 163 20.19 6.09 -11.35
C PRO A 163 19.02 6.18 -10.36
N TYR A 164 19.07 5.43 -9.25
CA TYR A 164 18.01 5.42 -8.24
C TYR A 164 18.23 6.45 -7.12
N THR A 165 19.47 6.90 -6.90
CA THR A 165 19.79 7.96 -5.94
C THR A 165 19.57 9.33 -6.58
N ARG A 166 18.51 10.04 -6.17
CA ARG A 166 18.14 11.34 -6.73
C ARG A 166 17.58 12.29 -5.68
N PHE A 167 17.80 13.58 -5.91
CA PHE A 167 17.21 14.65 -5.12
C PHE A 167 15.84 15.03 -5.68
N LEU A 168 14.87 15.21 -4.78
CA LEU A 168 13.55 15.76 -5.10
C LEU A 168 13.42 17.13 -4.46
N SER A 169 13.20 18.16 -5.27
CA SER A 169 12.83 19.48 -4.76
C SER A 169 11.47 19.42 -4.03
N PRO A 170 11.14 20.39 -3.17
CA PRO A 170 9.86 20.41 -2.46
C PRO A 170 8.63 20.29 -3.39
N ALA A 171 8.70 20.85 -4.61
CA ALA A 171 7.64 20.74 -5.60
C ALA A 171 7.58 19.35 -6.26
N GLU A 172 8.73 18.75 -6.59
CA GLU A 172 8.82 17.37 -7.12
C GLU A 172 8.34 16.37 -6.05
N PHE A 173 8.79 16.55 -4.81
CA PHE A 173 8.35 15.74 -3.67
C PHE A 173 6.87 15.91 -3.41
N SER A 174 6.32 17.14 -3.39
CA SER A 174 4.88 17.35 -3.21
C SER A 174 4.05 16.67 -4.30
N LYS A 175 4.50 16.68 -5.56
CA LYS A 175 3.82 15.96 -6.65
C LYS A 175 3.87 14.45 -6.47
N MET A 176 5.00 13.91 -6.00
CA MET A 176 5.16 12.48 -5.72
C MET A 176 4.40 12.04 -4.47
N ALA A 177 4.42 12.84 -3.40
CA ALA A 177 3.72 12.59 -2.14
C ALA A 177 2.21 12.71 -2.29
N ARG A 178 1.74 13.56 -3.22
CA ARG A 178 0.31 13.64 -3.62
C ARG A 178 -0.15 12.45 -4.44
N TYR A 179 0.76 11.60 -4.93
CA TYR A 179 0.41 10.32 -5.55
C TYR A 179 -0.03 9.34 -4.46
N ASP A 180 -1.04 9.75 -3.70
CA ASP A 180 -1.80 8.89 -2.84
C ASP A 180 -2.55 7.90 -3.74
N ILE A 181 -2.42 6.61 -3.42
CA ILE A 181 -3.16 5.53 -4.08
C ILE A 181 -4.66 5.64 -3.73
N THR A 182 -5.03 6.60 -2.88
CA THR A 182 -6.38 6.87 -2.41
C THR A 182 -7.06 7.96 -3.24
N GLY A 183 -8.25 7.64 -3.74
CA GLY A 183 -9.05 8.50 -4.58
C GLY A 183 -10.42 7.88 -4.81
N ILE A 184 -11.07 8.24 -5.90
CA ILE A 184 -12.43 7.74 -6.21
C ILE A 184 -12.47 6.72 -7.35
N GLY A 185 -11.33 6.42 -7.97
CA GLY A 185 -11.21 5.32 -8.94
C GLY A 185 -11.68 5.67 -10.35
N ILE A 186 -11.49 6.91 -10.80
CA ILE A 186 -11.82 7.35 -12.16
C ILE A 186 -10.58 7.83 -12.92
N ASN A 187 -10.60 7.63 -14.23
CA ASN A 187 -9.66 8.20 -15.18
C ASN A 187 -10.37 9.27 -15.98
N ILE A 188 -9.79 10.47 -16.04
CA ILE A 188 -10.35 11.62 -16.75
C ILE A 188 -9.52 11.87 -18.01
N ARG A 189 -10.19 12.26 -19.09
CA ARG A 189 -9.55 12.76 -20.31
C ARG A 189 -10.07 14.14 -20.67
N GLU A 190 -9.22 14.91 -21.32
CA GLU A 190 -9.54 16.16 -21.96
C GLU A 190 -10.21 15.90 -23.32
N VAL A 191 -11.31 16.57 -23.59
CA VAL A 191 -12.05 16.50 -24.85
C VAL A 191 -12.33 17.91 -25.33
N PRO A 192 -11.93 18.29 -26.56
CA PRO A 192 -12.31 19.58 -27.13
C PRO A 192 -13.83 19.72 -27.21
N ASP A 193 -14.32 20.89 -26.86
CA ASP A 193 -15.70 21.32 -27.08
C ASP A 193 -15.86 22.03 -28.42
N ASP A 194 -17.10 22.15 -28.89
CA ASP A 194 -17.48 22.84 -30.13
C ASP A 194 -17.08 24.33 -30.13
N THR A 195 -16.81 24.88 -28.95
CA THR A 195 -16.37 26.26 -28.72
C THR A 195 -14.84 26.42 -28.68
N GLY A 196 -14.07 25.34 -28.83
CA GLY A 196 -12.61 25.33 -28.70
C GLY A 196 -12.10 25.26 -27.25
N SER A 197 -13.00 25.24 -26.26
CA SER A 197 -12.66 25.00 -24.85
C SER A 197 -12.44 23.52 -24.57
N VAL A 198 -11.76 23.17 -23.48
CA VAL A 198 -11.53 21.76 -23.09
C VAL A 198 -12.54 21.34 -22.03
N LYS A 199 -13.27 20.24 -22.29
CA LYS A 199 -14.14 19.55 -21.33
C LYS A 199 -13.43 18.36 -20.73
N LEU A 200 -13.68 18.10 -19.45
CA LEU A 200 -13.14 16.94 -18.75
C LEU A 200 -14.19 15.84 -18.67
N LYS A 201 -13.90 14.71 -19.31
CA LYS A 201 -14.81 13.55 -19.34
C LYS A 201 -14.22 12.34 -18.66
N VAL A 202 -15.06 11.56 -17.99
CA VAL A 202 -14.70 10.25 -17.43
C VAL A 202 -14.38 9.30 -18.58
N GLN A 203 -13.09 9.00 -18.77
CA GLN A 203 -12.63 8.03 -19.76
C GLN A 203 -12.93 6.60 -19.34
N GLY A 204 -12.86 6.32 -18.05
CA GLY A 204 -13.13 5.01 -17.47
C GLY A 204 -13.09 5.07 -15.95
N LEU A 205 -13.66 4.05 -15.31
CA LEU A 205 -13.69 3.95 -13.86
C LEU A 205 -13.46 2.51 -13.42
N ILE A 206 -13.13 2.33 -12.15
CA ILE A 206 -12.97 1.02 -11.53
C ILE A 206 -14.36 0.50 -11.17
N LEU A 207 -14.75 -0.62 -11.79
CA LEU A 207 -15.99 -1.31 -11.45
C LEU A 207 -16.00 -1.68 -9.97
N ASP A 208 -17.15 -1.51 -9.35
CA ASP A 208 -17.41 -1.63 -7.90
C ASP A 208 -16.52 -0.73 -7.01
N GLY A 209 -15.82 0.24 -7.61
CA GLY A 209 -15.05 1.26 -6.90
C GLY A 209 -15.92 2.41 -6.39
N PRO A 210 -15.36 3.37 -5.61
CA PRO A 210 -16.13 4.42 -4.94
C PRO A 210 -16.99 5.25 -5.90
N ALA A 211 -16.42 5.69 -7.03
CA ALA A 211 -17.16 6.44 -8.02
C ALA A 211 -18.23 5.61 -8.74
N HIS A 212 -17.97 4.32 -9.02
CA HIS A 212 -18.96 3.43 -9.61
C HIS A 212 -20.18 3.31 -8.70
N THR A 213 -19.93 3.01 -7.42
CA THR A 213 -20.96 2.83 -6.40
C THR A 213 -21.74 4.11 -6.13
N ALA A 214 -21.09 5.27 -6.25
CA ALA A 214 -21.74 6.58 -6.18
C ALA A 214 -22.56 6.95 -7.44
N GLY A 215 -22.49 6.15 -8.52
CA GLY A 215 -23.28 6.34 -9.73
C GLY A 215 -22.58 7.07 -10.87
N VAL A 216 -21.26 7.31 -10.78
CA VAL A 216 -20.46 7.86 -11.88
C VAL A 216 -20.36 6.85 -13.01
N ARG A 217 -20.49 7.33 -14.25
CA ARG A 217 -20.47 6.51 -15.46
C ARG A 217 -19.40 6.99 -16.43
N GLN A 218 -18.98 6.08 -17.29
CA GLN A 218 -18.10 6.42 -18.40
C GLN A 218 -18.79 7.42 -19.32
N GLY A 219 -18.08 8.47 -19.73
CA GLY A 219 -18.59 9.52 -20.60
C GLY A 219 -19.22 10.72 -19.86
N ASP A 220 -19.39 10.65 -18.54
CA ASP A 220 -19.83 11.79 -17.73
C ASP A 220 -18.84 12.95 -17.82
N GLU A 221 -19.36 14.17 -17.87
CA GLU A 221 -18.57 15.41 -17.84
C GLU A 221 -18.42 15.87 -16.39
N VAL A 222 -17.18 16.12 -15.96
CA VAL A 222 -16.88 16.68 -14.64
C VAL A 222 -16.98 18.20 -14.73
N LEU A 223 -17.82 18.82 -13.89
CA LEU A 223 -18.08 20.26 -13.86
C LEU A 223 -17.44 20.95 -12.65
N ALA A 224 -17.38 20.28 -11.50
CA ALA A 224 -16.77 20.84 -10.30
C ALA A 224 -16.25 19.75 -9.36
N VAL A 225 -15.23 20.07 -8.57
CA VAL A 225 -14.71 19.23 -7.48
C VAL A 225 -14.63 20.08 -6.21
N ASN A 226 -15.27 19.64 -5.13
CA ASN A 226 -15.41 20.36 -3.86
C ASN A 226 -15.93 21.80 -4.02
N GLY A 227 -16.83 22.02 -4.98
CA GLY A 227 -17.37 23.34 -5.29
C GLY A 227 -16.46 24.22 -6.16
N GLU A 228 -15.23 23.79 -6.47
CA GLU A 228 -14.33 24.46 -7.39
C GLU A 228 -14.65 24.04 -8.83
N ASP A 229 -14.92 25.01 -9.70
CA ASP A 229 -15.12 24.78 -11.14
C ASP A 229 -13.84 24.23 -11.79
N VAL A 230 -14.00 23.24 -12.66
CA VAL A 230 -12.88 22.60 -13.35
C VAL A 230 -12.60 23.18 -14.74
N VAL A 231 -13.38 24.15 -15.20
CA VAL A 231 -13.14 24.84 -16.49
C VAL A 231 -11.74 25.44 -16.51
N GLY A 232 -10.98 25.13 -17.57
CA GLY A 232 -9.61 25.61 -17.75
C GLY A 232 -8.54 24.82 -16.99
N LYS A 233 -8.91 23.84 -16.16
CA LYS A 233 -7.97 22.92 -15.52
C LYS A 233 -7.65 21.74 -16.42
N SER A 234 -6.42 21.25 -16.33
CA SER A 234 -5.99 20.00 -16.97
C SER A 234 -6.57 18.76 -16.27
N ALA A 235 -6.62 17.64 -16.97
CA ALA A 235 -7.01 16.35 -16.39
C ALA A 235 -6.12 15.97 -15.19
N PHE A 236 -4.84 16.36 -15.21
CA PHE A 236 -3.90 16.14 -14.11
C PHE A 236 -4.27 16.93 -12.85
N GLU A 237 -4.59 18.22 -13.01
CA GLU A 237 -5.00 19.08 -11.89
C GLU A 237 -6.29 18.58 -11.26
N VAL A 238 -7.29 18.20 -12.07
CA VAL A 238 -8.55 17.65 -11.55
C VAL A 238 -8.34 16.30 -10.89
N SER A 239 -7.52 15.42 -11.47
CA SER A 239 -7.18 14.14 -10.83
C SER A 239 -6.54 14.34 -9.45
N SER A 240 -5.72 15.39 -9.29
CA SER A 240 -5.11 15.74 -8.02
C SER A 240 -6.13 16.22 -6.98
N LEU A 241 -7.21 16.90 -7.40
CA LEU A 241 -8.30 17.33 -6.49
C LEU A 241 -9.18 16.15 -6.03
N LEU A 242 -9.30 15.13 -6.87
CA LEU A 242 -10.06 13.91 -6.58
C LEU A 242 -9.30 12.96 -5.64
N GLN A 243 -7.97 13.02 -5.66
CA GLN A 243 -7.11 12.36 -4.70
C GLN A 243 -7.14 13.08 -3.34
N GLY A 244 -6.68 12.38 -2.31
CA GLY A 244 -6.64 12.86 -0.95
C GLY A 244 -6.66 11.71 0.06
N PRO A 245 -6.57 12.00 1.37
CA PRO A 245 -6.38 10.97 2.37
C PRO A 245 -7.50 9.93 2.37
N ASN A 246 -7.16 8.67 2.69
CA ASN A 246 -8.12 7.58 2.81
C ASN A 246 -9.28 7.97 3.75
N GLU A 247 -10.48 7.50 3.44
CA GLU A 247 -11.73 7.71 4.21
C GLU A 247 -12.25 9.15 4.27
N THR A 248 -11.57 10.12 3.67
CA THR A 248 -12.09 11.49 3.47
C THR A 248 -13.08 11.55 2.32
N PHE A 249 -13.90 12.61 2.25
CA PHE A 249 -14.89 12.76 1.18
C PHE A 249 -14.46 13.80 0.14
N VAL A 250 -14.89 13.57 -1.10
CA VAL A 250 -14.83 14.54 -2.19
C VAL A 250 -16.23 14.68 -2.79
N THR A 251 -16.65 15.92 -3.02
CA THR A 251 -17.90 16.18 -3.73
C THR A 251 -17.58 16.48 -5.19
N ILE A 252 -18.14 15.70 -6.12
CA ILE A 252 -18.00 15.98 -7.55
C ILE A 252 -19.36 16.38 -8.13
N LYS A 253 -19.36 17.40 -8.99
CA LYS A 253 -20.53 17.76 -9.79
C LYS A 253 -20.30 17.24 -11.20
N ILE A 254 -21.17 16.35 -11.66
CA ILE A 254 -21.07 15.71 -12.96
C ILE A 254 -22.32 15.95 -13.81
N ARG A 255 -22.18 15.91 -15.12
CA ARG A 255 -23.28 15.85 -16.09
C ARG A 255 -23.26 14.51 -16.81
N HIS A 256 -24.38 13.80 -16.79
CA HIS A 256 -24.47 12.50 -17.46
C HIS A 256 -24.55 12.65 -18.97
N GLY A 257 -23.56 12.10 -19.70
CA GLY A 257 -23.47 12.27 -21.16
C GLY A 257 -23.45 13.74 -21.60
N ASN A 258 -23.84 14.01 -22.85
CA ASN A 258 -23.77 15.37 -23.41
C ASN A 258 -24.94 16.28 -22.99
N CYS A 259 -26.12 15.71 -22.69
CA CYS A 259 -27.35 16.47 -22.43
C CYS A 259 -28.14 15.95 -21.22
N GLY A 260 -27.55 15.10 -20.39
CA GLY A 260 -28.24 14.51 -19.24
C GLY A 260 -28.27 15.42 -18.02
N PRO A 261 -28.92 14.97 -16.94
CA PRO A 261 -29.03 15.74 -15.71
C PRO A 261 -27.65 15.97 -15.09
N THR A 262 -27.54 17.08 -14.36
CA THR A 262 -26.37 17.38 -13.55
C THR A 262 -26.62 16.90 -12.12
N GLN A 263 -25.67 16.16 -11.56
CA GLN A 263 -25.76 15.57 -10.23
C GLN A 263 -24.51 15.90 -9.42
N SER A 264 -24.71 16.25 -8.15
CA SER A 264 -23.62 16.34 -7.18
C SER A 264 -23.55 15.02 -6.41
N LEU A 265 -22.36 14.43 -6.37
CA LEU A 265 -22.09 13.16 -5.72
C LEU A 265 -21.01 13.37 -4.66
N GLU A 266 -21.34 13.06 -3.41
CA GLU A 266 -20.34 12.94 -2.35
C GLU A 266 -19.79 11.52 -2.35
N ILE A 267 -18.48 11.39 -2.50
CA ILE A 267 -17.80 10.12 -2.70
C ILE A 267 -16.68 9.99 -1.67
N GLN A 268 -16.69 8.90 -0.92
CA GLN A 268 -15.59 8.61 -0.02
C GLN A 268 -14.36 8.18 -0.81
N ARG A 269 -13.23 8.84 -0.55
CA ARG A 269 -11.93 8.40 -1.05
C ARG A 269 -11.58 7.09 -0.38
N GLN A 270 -11.27 6.09 -1.20
CA GLN A 270 -10.80 4.80 -0.72
C GLN A 270 -9.49 4.50 -1.42
N LEU A 271 -8.70 3.59 -0.85
CA LEU A 271 -7.61 2.97 -1.58
C LEU A 271 -8.20 2.20 -2.77
N VAL A 272 -8.21 2.82 -3.95
CA VAL A 272 -8.79 2.19 -5.14
C VAL A 272 -7.72 1.37 -5.84
N ALA A 273 -7.21 0.37 -5.12
CA ALA A 273 -6.37 -0.64 -5.72
C ALA A 273 -7.29 -1.65 -6.45
N ARG A 274 -7.02 -1.87 -7.73
CA ARG A 274 -7.54 -3.07 -8.39
C ARG A 274 -6.89 -4.28 -7.73
N SER A 275 -7.64 -5.38 -7.64
CA SER A 275 -7.04 -6.63 -7.21
C SER A 275 -5.83 -6.93 -8.10
N PRO A 276 -4.62 -7.08 -7.53
CA PRO A 276 -3.44 -7.39 -8.33
C PRO A 276 -3.37 -8.88 -8.69
N VAL A 277 -4.35 -9.68 -8.24
CA VAL A 277 -4.36 -11.14 -8.35
C VAL A 277 -5.40 -11.58 -9.38
N PHE A 278 -4.93 -12.30 -10.39
CA PHE A 278 -5.78 -13.03 -11.33
C PHE A 278 -5.61 -14.52 -11.07
N TYR A 279 -6.69 -15.29 -11.08
CA TYR A 279 -6.60 -16.72 -10.79
C TYR A 279 -7.58 -17.55 -11.60
N ARG A 280 -7.20 -18.80 -11.87
CA ARG A 280 -8.01 -19.79 -12.60
C ARG A 280 -7.59 -21.21 -12.21
N LEU A 281 -8.53 -22.15 -12.32
CA LEU A 281 -8.26 -23.56 -12.16
C LEU A 281 -7.84 -24.14 -13.51
N GLU A 282 -6.68 -24.76 -13.55
CA GLU A 282 -6.13 -25.44 -14.74
C GLU A 282 -6.15 -26.95 -14.53
N GLN A 283 -6.53 -27.70 -15.57
CA GLN A 283 -6.44 -29.15 -15.56
C GLN A 283 -5.09 -29.60 -16.09
N VAL A 284 -4.46 -30.56 -15.41
CA VAL A 284 -3.21 -31.15 -15.89
C VAL A 284 -3.55 -32.30 -16.82
N SER A 285 -3.11 -32.22 -18.08
CA SER A 285 -3.26 -33.30 -19.04
C SER A 285 -2.74 -34.62 -18.47
N ASN A 286 -3.57 -35.65 -18.47
CA ASN A 286 -3.26 -37.00 -17.96
C ASN A 286 -3.10 -37.11 -16.42
N SER A 287 -3.66 -36.19 -15.64
CA SER A 287 -3.75 -36.31 -14.18
C SER A 287 -5.15 -35.97 -13.68
N PRO A 288 -5.70 -36.68 -12.67
CA PRO A 288 -6.94 -36.28 -12.02
C PRO A 288 -6.80 -35.04 -11.14
N SER A 289 -5.59 -34.47 -11.03
CA SER A 289 -5.32 -33.30 -10.18
C SER A 289 -5.42 -32.00 -10.96
N SER A 290 -6.10 -31.03 -10.37
CA SER A 290 -6.17 -29.65 -10.89
C SER A 290 -5.12 -28.76 -10.21
N VAL A 291 -4.68 -27.73 -10.93
CA VAL A 291 -3.70 -26.74 -10.46
C VAL A 291 -4.37 -25.38 -10.38
N GLY A 292 -4.27 -24.73 -9.23
CA GLY A 292 -4.66 -23.34 -9.06
C GLY A 292 -3.58 -22.42 -9.60
N TYR A 293 -3.79 -21.85 -10.78
CA TYR A 293 -2.92 -20.82 -11.33
C TYR A 293 -3.32 -19.46 -10.77
N MET A 294 -2.38 -18.75 -10.17
CA MET A 294 -2.54 -17.40 -9.65
C MET A 294 -1.43 -16.51 -10.19
N ARG A 295 -1.77 -15.40 -10.82
CA ARG A 295 -0.83 -14.39 -11.30
C ARG A 295 -0.95 -13.15 -10.43
N LEU A 296 0.16 -12.73 -9.82
CA LEU A 296 0.25 -11.50 -9.04
C LEU A 296 1.02 -10.45 -9.84
N LYS A 297 0.33 -9.40 -10.28
CA LYS A 297 0.90 -8.34 -11.15
C LYS A 297 1.74 -7.30 -10.40
N GLU A 298 1.42 -7.01 -9.15
CA GLU A 298 2.12 -6.02 -8.34
C GLU A 298 1.91 -6.30 -6.85
N PHE A 299 2.85 -5.86 -6.02
CA PHE A 299 2.73 -5.92 -4.55
C PHE A 299 2.05 -4.65 -4.03
N ASN A 300 0.74 -4.49 -4.25
CA ASN A 300 -0.03 -3.40 -3.66
C ASN A 300 -0.62 -3.80 -2.29
N ALA A 301 -1.32 -2.88 -1.61
CA ALA A 301 -1.84 -3.15 -0.27
C ALA A 301 -2.97 -4.21 -0.22
N LEU A 302 -3.60 -4.53 -1.36
CA LEU A 302 -4.59 -5.62 -1.46
C LEU A 302 -3.97 -6.98 -1.76
N ALA A 303 -2.72 -7.02 -2.24
CA ALA A 303 -2.08 -8.22 -2.76
C ALA A 303 -2.19 -9.44 -1.83
N ARG A 304 -1.90 -9.26 -0.54
CA ARG A 304 -1.99 -10.36 0.44
C ARG A 304 -3.42 -10.88 0.60
N LYS A 305 -4.36 -9.97 0.84
CA LYS A 305 -5.77 -10.31 1.08
C LYS A 305 -6.34 -11.06 -0.13
N ASP A 306 -6.11 -10.53 -1.32
CA ASP A 306 -6.65 -11.08 -2.55
C ASP A 306 -6.01 -12.41 -2.92
N LEU A 307 -4.71 -12.58 -2.66
CA LEU A 307 -4.02 -13.84 -2.88
C LEU A 307 -4.57 -14.94 -1.96
N VAL A 308 -4.80 -14.63 -0.68
CA VAL A 308 -5.41 -15.58 0.28
C VAL A 308 -6.83 -15.97 -0.16
N ILE A 309 -7.63 -15.00 -0.62
CA ILE A 309 -8.98 -15.26 -1.14
C ILE A 309 -8.91 -16.16 -2.38
N ALA A 310 -8.00 -15.87 -3.33
CA ALA A 310 -7.80 -16.66 -4.53
C ALA A 310 -7.37 -18.11 -4.20
N MET A 311 -6.41 -18.28 -3.27
CA MET A 311 -5.96 -19.60 -2.80
C MET A 311 -7.12 -20.42 -2.23
N LYS A 312 -7.92 -19.82 -1.34
CA LYS A 312 -9.07 -20.49 -0.74
C LYS A 312 -10.09 -20.91 -1.80
N ARG A 313 -10.46 -20.01 -2.71
CA ARG A 313 -11.42 -20.30 -3.79
C ARG A 313 -10.93 -21.42 -4.70
N LEU A 314 -9.65 -21.40 -5.08
CA LEU A 314 -9.06 -22.45 -5.92
C LEU A 314 -9.00 -23.79 -5.18
N GLN A 315 -8.73 -23.79 -3.88
CA GLN A 315 -8.78 -24.99 -3.04
C GLN A 315 -10.21 -25.56 -2.98
N ASP A 316 -11.22 -24.70 -2.76
CA ASP A 316 -12.63 -25.09 -2.76
C ASP A 316 -13.08 -25.64 -4.13
N MET A 317 -12.45 -25.18 -5.22
CA MET A 317 -12.64 -25.69 -6.59
C MET A 317 -11.86 -26.99 -6.89
N GLY A 318 -11.07 -27.52 -5.95
CA GLY A 318 -10.35 -28.79 -6.10
C GLY A 318 -8.89 -28.68 -6.56
N ALA A 319 -8.25 -27.52 -6.41
CA ALA A 319 -6.83 -27.38 -6.70
C ALA A 319 -5.97 -28.22 -5.72
N SER A 320 -5.17 -29.14 -6.26
CA SER A 320 -4.21 -29.95 -5.50
C SER A 320 -2.85 -29.25 -5.35
N TYR A 321 -2.55 -28.31 -6.25
CA TYR A 321 -1.29 -27.57 -6.31
C TYR A 321 -1.55 -26.13 -6.71
N PHE A 322 -0.60 -25.24 -6.39
CA PHE A 322 -0.66 -23.83 -6.77
C PHE A 322 0.54 -23.44 -7.62
N ILE A 323 0.30 -22.60 -8.63
CA ILE A 323 1.34 -21.86 -9.35
C ILE A 323 1.14 -20.39 -9.01
N LEU A 324 2.16 -19.76 -8.40
CA LEU A 324 2.23 -18.33 -8.23
C LEU A 324 3.12 -17.73 -9.34
N ASP A 325 2.49 -17.12 -10.32
CA ASP A 325 3.16 -16.45 -11.43
C ASP A 325 3.47 -15.00 -11.09
N LEU A 326 4.76 -14.70 -10.92
CA LEU A 326 5.31 -13.37 -10.65
C LEU A 326 5.95 -12.73 -11.90
N ARG A 327 5.77 -13.31 -13.09
CA ARG A 327 6.33 -12.72 -14.31
C ARG A 327 5.66 -11.38 -14.64
N ASP A 328 6.49 -10.45 -15.08
CA ASP A 328 6.14 -9.05 -15.34
C ASP A 328 5.67 -8.29 -14.08
N ASN A 329 5.95 -8.80 -12.88
CA ASN A 329 5.72 -8.08 -11.64
C ASN A 329 6.92 -7.17 -11.35
N LEU A 330 6.69 -5.85 -11.40
CA LEU A 330 7.72 -4.83 -11.19
C LEU A 330 8.04 -4.58 -9.70
N GLY A 331 7.43 -5.33 -8.78
CA GLY A 331 7.56 -5.14 -7.34
C GLY A 331 6.37 -4.37 -6.76
N GLY A 332 6.66 -3.51 -5.79
CA GLY A 332 5.66 -2.74 -5.04
C GLY A 332 6.04 -2.63 -3.57
N LEU A 333 5.03 -2.60 -2.70
CA LEU A 333 5.19 -2.54 -1.25
C LEU A 333 5.99 -3.75 -0.74
N VAL A 334 7.20 -3.47 -0.22
CA VAL A 334 8.10 -4.47 0.36
C VAL A 334 7.39 -5.28 1.44
N GLN A 335 6.62 -4.60 2.30
CA GLN A 335 5.86 -5.23 3.38
C GLN A 335 4.85 -6.25 2.84
N ALA A 336 4.15 -5.93 1.74
CA ALA A 336 3.22 -6.87 1.12
C ALA A 336 3.96 -8.13 0.60
N GLY A 337 5.17 -7.96 0.07
CA GLY A 337 6.02 -9.10 -0.33
C GLY A 337 6.42 -10.00 0.84
N ILE A 338 6.86 -9.40 1.96
CA ILE A 338 7.21 -10.15 3.18
C ILE A 338 6.01 -10.93 3.71
N GLU A 339 4.85 -10.29 3.78
CA GLU A 339 3.63 -10.91 4.29
C GLU A 339 3.11 -12.03 3.38
N ILE A 340 3.23 -11.88 2.06
CA ILE A 340 2.90 -12.94 1.11
C ILE A 340 3.91 -14.10 1.23
N ALA A 341 5.21 -13.82 1.37
CA ALA A 341 6.22 -14.86 1.56
C ALA A 341 5.91 -15.73 2.80
N LYS A 342 5.49 -15.10 3.90
CA LYS A 342 5.08 -15.78 5.13
C LYS A 342 3.92 -16.77 4.95
N LEU A 343 3.11 -16.65 3.89
CA LEU A 343 2.05 -17.63 3.59
C LEU A 343 2.60 -19.00 3.18
N PHE A 344 3.86 -19.04 2.68
CA PHE A 344 4.49 -20.25 2.14
C PHE A 344 5.61 -20.81 3.01
N LEU A 345 5.99 -20.09 4.06
CA LEU A 345 7.08 -20.45 4.96
C LEU A 345 6.56 -21.17 6.21
N ASN A 346 7.40 -22.02 6.79
CA ASN A 346 7.06 -22.70 8.04
C ASN A 346 7.17 -21.74 9.23
N LYS A 347 6.46 -22.06 10.30
CA LYS A 347 6.50 -21.28 11.55
C LYS A 347 7.94 -21.23 12.09
N GLY A 348 8.51 -20.03 12.18
CA GLY A 348 9.88 -19.78 12.66
C GLY A 348 10.90 -19.43 11.58
N GLU A 349 10.55 -19.57 10.29
CA GLU A 349 11.42 -19.12 9.19
C GLU A 349 11.40 -17.59 9.08
N THR A 350 12.59 -16.98 9.02
CA THR A 350 12.76 -15.53 9.01
C THR A 350 12.91 -15.01 7.59
N VAL A 351 12.12 -14.01 7.21
CA VAL A 351 12.31 -13.27 5.96
C VAL A 351 13.27 -12.12 6.23
N CYS A 352 14.52 -12.25 5.79
CA CYS A 352 15.47 -11.15 5.78
C CYS A 352 15.09 -10.17 4.66
N HIS A 353 14.88 -8.91 5.02
CA HIS A 353 14.70 -7.82 4.08
C HIS A 353 15.60 -6.67 4.52
N SER A 354 16.27 -6.03 3.56
CA SER A 354 16.98 -4.78 3.80
C SER A 354 16.12 -3.64 3.28
N LEU A 355 15.66 -2.78 4.18
CA LEU A 355 15.05 -1.51 3.82
C LEU A 355 16.19 -0.55 3.48
N ARG A 356 16.31 -0.21 2.19
CA ARG A 356 17.19 0.86 1.71
C ARG A 356 16.36 2.15 1.76
N PHE A 357 16.69 3.03 2.71
CA PHE A 357 16.13 4.38 2.77
C PHE A 357 16.91 5.30 1.86
#